data_AF-A0A0D0S7Y6-F1
#
_entry.id   AF-A0A0D0S7Y6-F1
#
_cell.length_a   1.000
_cell.length_b   1.000
_cell.length_c   1.000
_cell.angle_alpha   90.00
_cell.angle_beta   90.00
_cell.angle_gamma   90.00
#
_symmetry.space_group_name_H-M   'P 1'
#
loop_
_entity.id
_entity.type
_entity.pdbx_description
1 polymer ?
#
loop_
_entity_poly.entity_id
_entity_poly.type
_entity_poly.pdbx_seq_one_letter_code
_entity_poly.pdbx_strand_id
1 'polypeptide(L)' 'MIFYGVQKTTLLDYPGLVATTLFTGGCNFSCPYCHNASLIHPTSPSTSYSEEEILLFLKSVLQF' A
#
# COMPACT_ATOMS: atom_id res chain seq x y z
N MET A 1 12.33 1.09 1.05
CA MET A 1 11.21 0.23 1.51
C MET A 1 10.63 -0.55 0.33
N ILE A 2 9.89 -1.64 0.57
CA ILE A 2 9.18 -2.39 -0.48
C ILE A 2 7.68 -2.40 -0.15
N PHE A 3 6.86 -2.03 -1.13
CA PHE A 3 5.40 -2.01 -0.99
C PHE A 3 4.78 -3.11 -1.84
N TYR A 4 3.66 -3.67 -1.39
CA TYR A 4 2.96 -4.80 -2.04
C TYR A 4 1.53 -4.44 -2.45
N GLY A 5 1.14 -3.18 -2.25
CA GLY A 5 -0.16 -2.67 -2.66
C GLY A 5 -0.20 -1.15 -2.56
N VAL A 6 -0.97 -0.53 -3.45
CA VAL A 6 -1.19 0.91 -3.49
C VAL A 6 -2.68 1.17 -3.70
N GLN A 7 -3.35 1.68 -2.69
CA GLN A 7 -4.67 2.29 -2.85
C GLN A 7 -4.47 3.78 -3.14
N LYS A 8 -4.53 4.13 -4.44
CA LYS A 8 -4.20 5.47 -4.94
C LYS A 8 -4.96 6.60 -4.23
N THR A 9 -6.21 6.34 -3.83
CA THR A 9 -7.05 7.33 -3.13
C THR A 9 -7.79 6.67 -1.98
N THR A 10 -7.72 7.29 -0.81
CA THR A 10 -8.51 6.97 0.38
C THR A 10 -9.06 8.26 0.97
N LEU A 11 -10.26 8.15 1.54
CA LEU A 11 -10.91 9.19 2.35
C LEU A 11 -11.11 8.74 3.80
N LEU A 12 -10.79 7.47 4.09
CA LEU A 12 -11.10 6.82 5.36
C LEU A 12 -9.84 6.66 6.22
N ASP A 13 -8.72 6.29 5.61
CA ASP A 13 -7.50 5.95 6.36
C ASP A 13 -6.79 7.20 6.93
N TYR A 14 -7.12 8.38 6.39
CA TYR A 14 -6.72 9.66 6.96
C TYR A 14 -7.89 10.66 6.98
N PRO A 15 -8.75 10.62 8.02
CA PRO A 15 -9.99 11.39 8.06
C PRO A 15 -9.79 12.89 7.85
N GLY A 16 -10.64 13.48 7.00
CA GLY A 16 -10.60 14.92 6.69
C GLY A 16 -9.60 15.31 5.60
N LEU A 17 -8.83 14.35 5.07
CA LEU A 17 -7.85 14.58 4.02
C LEU A 17 -7.96 13.50 2.94
N VAL A 18 -7.65 13.87 1.70
CA VAL A 18 -7.48 12.90 0.61
C VAL A 18 -6.06 12.35 0.70
N ALA A 19 -5.90 11.03 0.75
CA ALA A 19 -4.60 10.39 0.90
C ALA A 19 -4.43 9.19 -0.04
N THR A 20 -3.23 8.62 -0.05
CA THR A 20 -2.90 7.35 -0.69
C THR A 20 -2.47 6.37 0.40
N THR A 21 -3.04 5.16 0.41
CA THR A 21 -2.64 4.10 1.34
C THR A 21 -1.63 3.17 0.67
N LEU A 22 -0.47 3.02 1.30
CA LEU A 22 0.61 2.15 0.86
C LEU A 22 0.69 0.93 1.77
N PHE A 23 0.67 -0.25 1.17
CA PHE A 23 0.66 -1.51 1.91
C PHE A 23 2.04 -2.15 1.92
N THR A 24 2.54 -2.50 3.10
CA THR A 24 3.71 -3.35 3.27
C THR A 24 3.31 -4.83 3.28
N GLY A 25 4.27 -5.71 3.01
CA GLY A 25 4.06 -7.16 3.05
C GLY A 25 4.43 -7.74 4.41
N GLY A 26 3.75 -8.81 4.79
CA GLY A 26 3.93 -9.55 6.04
C GLY A 26 2.97 -9.12 7.15
N CYS A 27 2.35 -10.10 7.79
CA CYS A 27 1.59 -9.92 9.04
C CYS A 27 1.74 -11.20 9.87
N ASN A 28 1.93 -11.07 11.19
CA ASN A 28 2.05 -12.22 12.10
C ASN A 28 0.70 -12.78 12.57
N PHE A 29 -0.41 -12.33 11.96
CA PHE A 29 -1.75 -12.82 12.23
C PHE A 29 -2.35 -13.45 10.96
N SER A 30 -3.19 -14.46 11.14
CA SER A 30 -3.94 -15.13 10.07
C SER A 30 -5.44 -14.96 10.27
N CYS A 31 -5.88 -13.71 10.46
CA CYS A 31 -7.27 -13.40 10.77
C CYS A 31 -8.21 -13.89 9.65
N PRO A 32 -9.28 -14.66 9.95
CA PRO A 32 -10.17 -15.21 8.93
C PRO A 32 -11.01 -14.15 8.21
N TYR A 33 -11.10 -12.94 8.78
CA TYR A 33 -11.79 -11.78 8.22
C TYR A 33 -10.83 -10.77 7.57
N CYS A 34 -9.55 -11.12 7.38
CA CYS A 34 -8.58 -10.17 6.83
C CYS A 34 -8.93 -9.79 5.39
N HIS A 35 -9.28 -8.54 5.17
CA HIS A 35 -9.52 -7.99 3.83
C HIS A 35 -8.27 -7.97 2.96
N ASN A 36 -7.08 -7.96 3.59
CA ASN A 36 -5.79 -7.92 2.92
C ASN A 36 -4.99 -9.22 3.13
N ALA A 37 -5.68 -10.37 3.14
CA ALA A 37 -5.04 -11.67 3.41
C ALA A 37 -3.88 -12.00 2.44
N SER A 38 -3.91 -11.47 1.21
CA SER A 38 -2.83 -11.61 0.23
C SER A 38 -1.50 -10.97 0.69
N LEU A 39 -1.54 -10.03 1.63
CA LEU A 39 -0.35 -9.39 2.18
C LEU A 39 0.33 -10.21 3.28
N ILE A 40 -0.32 -11.22 3.85
CA ILE A 40 0.22 -12.01 4.98
C ILE A 40 1.47 -12.79 4.52
N HIS A 41 1.36 -13.45 3.37
CA HIS A 41 2.44 -14.18 2.72
C HIS A 41 2.54 -13.70 1.27
N PRO A 42 3.25 -12.59 1.00
CA PRO A 42 3.37 -12.08 -0.36
C PRO A 42 4.10 -13.12 -1.22
N THR A 43 3.36 -13.78 -2.12
CA THR A 43 3.84 -14.95 -2.88
C THR A 43 4.60 -14.60 -4.16
N SER A 44 4.64 -13.32 -4.58
CA SER A 44 5.37 -12.90 -5.78
C SER A 44 6.02 -11.51 -5.67
N PRO A 45 7.31 -11.37 -6.03
CA PRO A 45 7.96 -10.07 -6.24
C PRO A 45 7.37 -9.28 -7.42
N SER A 46 6.66 -9.93 -8.34
CA SER A 46 6.13 -9.28 -9.56
C SER A 46 5.00 -8.28 -9.30
N THR A 47 4.60 -8.11 -8.04
CA THR A 47 3.52 -7.20 -7.60
C THR A 47 4.00 -6.19 -6.56
N SER A 48 5.31 -6.06 -6.38
CA SER A 48 5.89 -5.09 -5.44
C SER A 48 6.34 -3.81 -6.12
N TYR A 49 6.35 -2.72 -5.37
CA TYR A 49 6.84 -1.40 -5.78
C TYR A 49 8.04 -1.00 -4.93
N SER A 50 9.09 -0.48 -5.58
CA SER A 50 10.21 0.15 -4.90
C SER A 50 9.78 1.49 -4.30
N GLU A 51 10.59 1.98 -3.35
CA GLU A 51 10.38 3.29 -2.77
C GLU A 51 10.49 4.40 -3.82
N GLU A 52 11.43 4.28 -4.76
CA GLU A 52 11.61 5.23 -5.86
C GLU A 52 10.38 5.28 -6.77
N GLU A 53 9.80 4.13 -7.13
CA GLU A 53 8.57 4.06 -7.93
C GLU A 53 7.39 4.76 -7.23
N ILE A 54 7.24 4.51 -5.92
CA ILE A 54 6.20 5.16 -5.11
C ILE A 54 6.44 6.66 -5.02
N LEU A 55 7.67 7.11 -4.76
CA LEU A 55 7.98 8.53 -4.66
C LEU A 55 7.75 9.26 -5.99
N LEU A 56 8.10 8.63 -7.12
CA LEU A 56 7.81 9.16 -8.46
C LEU A 56 6.29 9.28 -8.68
N PHE A 57 5.53 8.25 -8.32
CA PHE A 57 4.06 8.29 -8.39
C PHE A 57 3.49 9.41 -7.51
N LEU A 58 3.89 9.50 -6.23
CA LEU A 58 3.39 10.51 -5.31
C LEU A 58 3.68 11.93 -5.80
N LYS A 59 4.87 12.19 -6.35
CA LYS A 59 5.20 13.49 -6.97
C LYS A 59 4.34 13.83 -8.19
N SER A 60 3.82 12.82 -8.90
CA SER A 60 2.94 13.06 -10.06
C SER A 60 1.52 13.47 -9.69
N VAL A 61 1.08 13.17 -8.46
CA VAL A 61 -0.30 13.40 -8.01
C VAL A 61 -0.42 14.39 -6.86
N LEU A 62 0.61 14.54 -6.04
CA LEU A 62 0.70 15.54 -4.99
C LEU A 62 1.40 16.78 -5.55
N GLN A 63 0.65 17.87 -5.67
CA GLN A 63 1.21 19.18 -5.99
C GLN A 63 1.94 19.70 -4.75
N PHE A 64 3.25 19.50 -4.70
CA PHE A 64 4.15 20.17 -3.77
C PHE A 64 4.81 21.36 -4.45
#